data_AF-A0A2U9P5S1-F1
#
_entry.id   AF-A0A2U9P5S1-F1
#
_cell.length_a   1.000
_cell.length_b   1.000
_cell.length_c   1.000
_cell.angle_alpha   90.00
_cell.angle_beta   90.00
_cell.angle_gamma   90.00
#
_symmetry.space_group_name_H-M   'P 1'
#
loop_
_entity.id
_entity.type
_entity.pdbx_description
1 polymer ?
#
loop_
_entity_poly.entity_id
_entity_poly.type
_entity_poly.pdbx_seq_one_letter_code
_entity_poly.pdbx_strand_id
1 'polypeptide(L)'
;MPCMGANATRLGPLELVDGHWAVGDATRPDTHWVEFRPDGLHQHEPDSEGRLVPWSRIMTGIRLTWGKHSWNTNHRGVYTLKGTVAGRDGGWMHMTLRHPYEDHHLRFDQHARPYRAVDVLRLESLLRQLIDEGRPHLLGDPDWVGRAVAGLTGGRNSRLTQRALRRTATEAMAAADSGAP
;
A
#
# COMPACT_ATOMS: atom_id res chain seq x y z
N MET A 1 -2.89 25.41 -17.43
CA MET A 1 -3.11 24.38 -16.41
C MET A 1 -1.75 23.91 -15.95
N PRO A 2 -1.27 24.31 -14.77
CA PRO A 2 0.11 24.07 -14.37
C PRO A 2 0.28 22.62 -13.90
N CYS A 3 1.15 21.90 -14.58
CA CYS A 3 1.67 20.59 -14.20
C CYS A 3 2.50 20.76 -12.92
N MET A 4 1.87 20.51 -11.76
CA MET A 4 2.52 20.65 -10.46
C MET A 4 2.95 19.28 -9.96
N GLY A 5 4.26 19.02 -10.02
CA GLY A 5 4.93 18.04 -9.17
C GLY A 5 5.01 16.60 -9.70
N ALA A 6 6.00 16.33 -10.54
CA ALA A 6 6.60 14.99 -10.62
C ALA A 6 7.32 14.70 -9.29
N ASN A 7 6.59 14.38 -8.22
CA ASN A 7 7.16 14.08 -6.90
C ASN A 7 6.56 12.78 -6.36
N ALA A 8 7.36 11.72 -6.47
CA ALA A 8 7.13 10.36 -5.99
C ALA A 8 5.83 9.69 -6.50
N THR A 9 5.89 9.18 -7.73
CA THR A 9 4.89 8.25 -8.29
C THR A 9 4.89 6.86 -7.64
N ARG A 10 5.68 6.62 -6.58
CA ARG A 10 5.82 5.30 -5.97
C ARG A 10 6.29 5.31 -4.52
N LEU A 11 5.84 4.32 -3.75
CA LEU A 11 6.28 4.01 -2.39
C LEU A 11 6.34 2.49 -2.21
N GLY A 12 7.53 1.90 -2.41
CA GLY A 12 7.71 0.45 -2.33
C GLY A 12 6.85 -0.28 -3.37
N PRO A 13 5.87 -1.11 -2.95
CA PRO A 13 4.96 -1.80 -3.86
C PRO A 13 3.84 -0.92 -4.41
N LEU A 14 3.60 0.26 -3.83
CA LEU A 14 2.57 1.20 -4.24
C LEU A 14 3.09 2.09 -5.39
N GLU A 15 2.34 2.21 -6.47
CA GLU A 15 2.66 3.06 -7.64
C GLU A 15 1.39 3.69 -8.23
N LEU A 16 1.53 4.88 -8.81
CA LEU A 16 0.46 5.53 -9.57
C LEU A 16 0.47 5.02 -11.00
N VAL A 17 -0.61 4.37 -11.42
CA VAL A 17 -0.82 3.79 -12.76
C VAL A 17 -2.15 4.32 -13.30
N ASP A 18 -2.12 4.98 -14.46
CA ASP A 18 -3.31 5.54 -15.13
C ASP A 18 -4.23 6.36 -14.21
N GLY A 19 -3.63 7.16 -13.32
CA GLY A 19 -4.36 8.00 -12.37
C GLY A 19 -4.87 7.29 -11.11
N HIS A 20 -4.60 5.98 -10.96
CA HIS A 20 -5.02 5.17 -9.83
C HIS A 20 -3.80 4.64 -9.07
N TRP A 21 -3.90 4.58 -7.74
CA TRP A 21 -2.83 4.00 -6.94
C TRP A 21 -3.00 2.49 -6.84
N ALA A 22 -1.97 1.76 -7.20
CA ALA A 22 -1.98 0.30 -7.25
C ALA A 22 -0.82 -0.31 -6.45
N VAL A 23 -1.08 -1.43 -5.79
CA VAL A 23 -0.09 -2.27 -5.11
C VAL A 23 0.19 -3.49 -5.97
N GLY A 24 1.45 -3.63 -6.39
CA GLY A 24 1.89 -4.69 -7.30
C GLY A 24 2.07 -4.21 -8.73
N ASP A 25 2.62 -5.07 -9.58
CA ASP A 25 3.00 -4.71 -10.95
C ASP A 25 1.80 -4.75 -11.90
N ALA A 26 1.09 -3.63 -12.01
CA ALA A 26 -0.04 -3.47 -12.93
C ALA A 26 0.39 -3.28 -14.41
N THR A 27 1.69 -3.08 -14.68
CA THR A 27 2.19 -2.82 -16.04
C THR A 27 2.36 -4.09 -16.87
N ARG A 28 2.35 -5.25 -16.22
CA ARG A 28 2.52 -6.55 -16.86
C ARG A 28 1.16 -7.20 -17.07
N PRO A 29 0.90 -7.76 -18.27
CA PRO A 29 -0.24 -8.64 -18.44
C PRO A 29 -0.05 -9.89 -17.56
N ASP A 30 -1.15 -10.49 -17.14
CA ASP A 30 -1.21 -11.74 -16.36
C ASP A 30 -0.60 -11.66 -14.95
N THR A 31 -0.63 -10.48 -14.33
CA THR A 31 -0.23 -10.29 -12.93
C THR A 31 -1.41 -9.96 -12.03
N HIS A 32 -1.23 -10.26 -10.74
CA HIS A 32 -2.13 -9.85 -9.69
C HIS A 32 -1.69 -8.48 -9.17
N TRP A 33 -2.63 -7.56 -9.02
CA TRP A 33 -2.37 -6.26 -8.41
C TRP A 33 -3.63 -5.74 -7.75
N VAL A 34 -3.46 -4.82 -6.80
CA VAL A 34 -4.56 -4.28 -6.00
C VAL A 34 -4.66 -2.78 -6.21
N GLU A 35 -5.75 -2.35 -6.81
CA GLU A 35 -6.08 -0.95 -7.03
C GLU A 35 -6.78 -0.35 -5.81
N PHE A 36 -6.45 0.90 -5.49
CA PHE A 36 -7.18 1.68 -4.50
C PHE A 36 -8.23 2.52 -5.21
N ARG A 37 -9.50 2.22 -4.94
CA ARG A 37 -10.66 2.92 -5.50
C ARG A 37 -11.43 3.67 -4.40
N PRO A 38 -12.23 4.69 -4.74
CA PRO A 38 -13.11 5.36 -3.77
C PRO A 38 -14.02 4.39 -3.00
N ASP A 39 -14.44 3.31 -3.65
CA ASP A 39 -15.39 2.34 -3.10
C ASP A 39 -14.70 1.24 -2.26
N GLY A 40 -13.41 0.97 -2.49
CA GLY A 40 -12.69 -0.12 -1.84
C GLY A 40 -11.36 -0.49 -2.49
N LEU A 41 -10.83 -1.63 -2.07
CA LEU A 41 -9.69 -2.28 -2.72
C LEU A 41 -10.18 -3.17 -3.86
N HIS A 42 -9.69 -2.96 -5.07
CA HIS A 42 -10.03 -3.81 -6.21
C HIS A 42 -8.83 -4.67 -6.59
N GLN A 43 -8.91 -5.98 -6.33
CA GLN A 43 -7.90 -6.92 -6.78
C GLN A 43 -8.18 -7.27 -8.24
N HIS A 44 -7.19 -7.05 -9.09
CA HIS A 44 -7.16 -7.56 -10.45
C HIS A 44 -6.44 -8.91 -10.45
N GLU A 45 -7.08 -9.92 -11.02
CA GLU A 45 -6.52 -11.27 -11.19
C GLU A 45 -6.47 -11.58 -12.69
N PRO A 46 -5.49 -12.36 -13.17
CA PRO A 46 -5.49 -12.84 -14.54
C PRO A 46 -6.79 -13.59 -14.84
N ASP A 47 -7.39 -13.32 -16.00
CA ASP A 47 -8.59 -14.01 -16.50
C ASP A 47 -9.85 -13.90 -15.61
N SER A 48 -9.95 -12.85 -14.80
CA SER A 48 -11.09 -12.61 -13.90
C SER A 48 -11.51 -11.13 -13.93
N GLU A 49 -12.79 -10.86 -13.67
CA GLU A 49 -13.30 -9.48 -13.52
C GLU A 49 -12.68 -8.75 -12.31
N GLY A 50 -11.97 -9.47 -11.46
CA GLY A 50 -11.38 -8.95 -10.23
C GLY A 50 -12.36 -8.99 -9.06
N ARG A 51 -11.88 -8.57 -7.89
CA ARG A 51 -12.64 -8.61 -6.64
C ARG A 51 -12.58 -7.26 -5.95
N LEU A 52 -13.75 -6.69 -5.68
CA LEU A 52 -13.88 -5.47 -4.89
C LEU A 52 -14.10 -5.82 -3.41
N VAL A 53 -13.23 -5.29 -2.56
CA VAL A 53 -13.37 -5.31 -1.10
C VAL A 53 -13.73 -3.90 -0.64
N PRO A 54 -15.00 -3.64 -0.26
CA PRO A 54 -15.43 -2.31 0.17
C PRO A 54 -14.69 -1.84 1.41
N TRP A 55 -14.35 -0.54 1.46
CA TRP A 55 -13.70 0.05 2.63
C TRP A 55 -14.49 -0.16 3.92
N SER A 56 -15.81 -0.13 3.84
CA SER A 56 -16.73 -0.34 4.97
C SER A 56 -16.62 -1.73 5.61
N ARG A 57 -16.09 -2.72 4.89
CA ARG A 57 -15.87 -4.07 5.42
C ARG A 57 -14.54 -4.19 6.15
N ILE A 58 -13.54 -3.36 5.86
CA ILE A 58 -12.20 -3.51 6.44
C ILE A 58 -12.23 -3.10 7.92
N MET A 59 -11.92 -4.05 8.81
CA MET A 59 -11.94 -3.85 10.26
C MET A 59 -10.59 -3.44 10.83
N THR A 60 -9.54 -4.16 10.44
CA THR A 60 -8.20 -4.08 11.04
C THR A 60 -7.19 -3.56 10.03
N GLY A 61 -6.07 -3.03 10.53
CA GLY A 61 -5.01 -2.50 9.68
C GLY A 61 -4.48 -3.52 8.67
N ILE A 62 -4.21 -3.04 7.46
CA ILE A 62 -3.68 -3.83 6.36
C ILE A 62 -2.21 -4.18 6.62
N ARG A 63 -1.84 -5.45 6.45
CA ARG A 63 -0.45 -5.94 6.58
C ARG A 63 0.05 -6.54 5.27
N LEU A 64 1.31 -6.30 4.93
CA LEU A 64 1.96 -6.88 3.77
C LEU A 64 2.91 -8.02 4.20
N THR A 65 2.87 -9.13 3.47
CA THR A 65 3.85 -10.23 3.62
C THR A 65 4.41 -10.60 2.26
N TRP A 66 5.63 -11.15 2.23
CA TRP A 66 6.29 -11.54 0.98
C TRP A 66 6.43 -13.04 0.89
N GLY A 67 6.18 -13.59 -0.30
CA GLY A 67 6.36 -15.01 -0.60
C GLY A 67 5.21 -15.62 -1.39
N LYS A 68 5.41 -16.88 -1.79
CA LYS A 68 4.52 -17.62 -2.68
C LYS A 68 3.17 -18.01 -2.08
N HIS A 69 3.08 -18.11 -0.75
CA HIS A 69 1.89 -18.63 -0.04
C HIS A 69 1.34 -17.62 0.97
N SER A 70 0.00 -17.54 1.05
CA SER A 70 -0.72 -16.65 1.95
C SER A 70 -0.58 -17.05 3.43
N TRP A 71 -0.38 -18.33 3.77
CA TRP A 71 -0.27 -18.78 5.16
C TRP A 71 1.04 -18.37 5.87
N ASN A 72 1.98 -17.70 5.18
CA ASN A 72 3.22 -17.23 5.79
C ASN A 72 3.01 -15.91 6.55
N THR A 73 2.07 -15.89 7.49
CA THR A 73 1.70 -14.71 8.31
C THR A 73 2.73 -14.38 9.40
N ASN A 74 3.56 -15.36 9.78
CA ASN A 74 4.57 -15.20 10.84
C ASN A 74 5.88 -14.56 10.36
N HIS A 75 6.19 -14.60 9.06
CA HIS A 75 7.33 -13.86 8.51
C HIS A 75 6.83 -12.72 7.61
N ARG A 76 7.28 -11.49 7.88
CA ARG A 76 7.13 -10.33 6.97
C ARG A 76 7.96 -10.49 5.68
N GLY A 77 8.15 -11.72 5.19
CA GLY A 77 9.17 -12.07 4.21
C GLY A 77 10.60 -11.98 4.75
N VAL A 78 11.56 -12.33 3.89
CA VAL A 78 12.98 -12.11 4.15
C VAL A 78 13.34 -10.73 3.61
N TYR A 79 14.06 -9.92 4.39
CA TYR A 79 14.69 -8.71 3.88
C TYR A 79 16.18 -9.01 3.67
N THR A 80 16.73 -8.59 2.53
CA THR A 80 18.15 -8.71 2.24
C THR A 80 18.96 -7.88 3.25
N LEU A 81 20.25 -8.20 3.41
CA LEU A 81 21.20 -7.38 4.17
C LEU A 81 21.23 -5.90 3.70
N LYS A 82 20.83 -5.64 2.45
CA LYS A 82 20.71 -4.29 1.88
C LYS A 82 19.39 -3.59 2.25
N GLY A 83 18.56 -4.21 3.08
CA GLY A 83 17.26 -3.67 3.51
C GLY A 83 16.23 -3.66 2.38
N THR A 84 16.30 -4.58 1.43
CA THR A 84 15.29 -4.75 0.37
C THR A 84 14.48 -6.02 0.58
N VAL A 85 13.26 -6.08 0.06
CA VAL A 85 12.47 -7.32 0.05
C VAL A 85 13.23 -8.40 -0.73
N ALA A 86 13.40 -9.58 -0.15
CA ALA A 86 14.03 -10.74 -0.77
C ALA A 86 12.93 -11.66 -1.31
N GLY A 87 12.84 -11.75 -2.63
CA GLY A 87 11.81 -12.50 -3.35
C GLY A 87 11.51 -11.83 -4.69
N ARG A 88 10.95 -12.58 -5.63
CA ARG A 88 10.38 -12.06 -6.89
C ARG A 88 8.96 -12.58 -7.17
N ASP A 89 8.47 -13.50 -6.33
CA ASP A 89 7.24 -14.25 -6.59
C ASP A 89 5.96 -13.47 -6.25
N GLY A 90 6.08 -12.31 -5.58
CA GLY A 90 4.97 -11.48 -5.14
C GLY A 90 4.83 -11.33 -3.62
N GLY A 91 3.70 -10.76 -3.22
CA GLY A 91 3.31 -10.54 -1.85
C GLY A 91 1.81 -10.74 -1.65
N TRP A 92 1.42 -10.69 -0.38
CA TRP A 92 0.04 -10.84 0.05
C TRP A 92 -0.32 -9.66 0.95
N MET A 93 -1.49 -9.10 0.71
CA MET A 93 -2.10 -8.05 1.51
C MET A 93 -3.16 -8.68 2.41
N HIS A 94 -2.92 -8.68 3.70
CA HIS A 94 -3.77 -9.28 4.73
C HIS A 94 -4.63 -8.21 5.39
N MET A 95 -5.89 -8.52 5.60
CA MET A 95 -6.85 -7.66 6.30
C MET A 95 -7.93 -8.51 6.95
N THR A 96 -8.57 -8.00 8.00
CA THR A 96 -9.77 -8.63 8.56
C THR A 96 -11.00 -7.89 8.06
N LEU A 97 -11.98 -8.62 7.53
CA LEU A 97 -13.26 -8.07 7.09
C LEU A 97 -14.34 -8.26 8.16
N ARG A 98 -15.33 -7.36 8.17
CA ARG A 98 -16.55 -7.46 8.98
C ARG A 98 -17.67 -8.10 8.17
N HIS A 99 -18.57 -8.78 8.89
CA HIS A 99 -19.86 -9.30 8.41
C HIS A 99 -19.78 -10.19 7.16
N PRO A 100 -19.36 -11.47 7.28
CA PRO A 100 -18.86 -12.15 8.49
C PRO A 100 -17.42 -11.76 8.83
N TYR A 101 -16.98 -12.11 10.04
CA TYR A 101 -15.56 -11.96 10.39
C TYR A 101 -14.74 -12.99 9.62
N GLU A 102 -13.92 -12.50 8.70
CA GLU A 102 -13.07 -13.34 7.87
C GLU A 102 -11.69 -12.69 7.70
N ASP A 103 -10.65 -13.51 7.79
CA ASP A 103 -9.32 -13.13 7.37
C ASP A 103 -9.30 -13.17 5.84
N HIS A 104 -8.97 -12.03 5.24
CA HIS A 104 -8.96 -11.84 3.80
C HIS A 104 -7.56 -11.50 3.32
N HIS A 105 -7.21 -12.04 2.16
CA HIS A 105 -5.86 -11.98 1.62
C HIS A 105 -5.95 -11.66 0.13
N LEU A 106 -5.37 -10.53 -0.30
CA LEU A 106 -5.25 -10.18 -1.70
C LEU A 106 -3.83 -10.47 -2.17
N ARG A 107 -3.69 -11.21 -3.27
CA ARG A 107 -2.39 -11.47 -3.88
C ARG A 107 -1.99 -10.27 -4.72
N PHE A 108 -0.70 -9.95 -4.72
CA PHE A 108 -0.12 -9.02 -5.70
C PHE A 108 1.25 -9.52 -6.13
N ASP A 109 1.58 -9.34 -7.40
CA ASP A 109 2.87 -9.72 -7.96
C ASP A 109 3.86 -8.55 -7.87
N GLN A 110 5.13 -8.87 -7.68
CA GLN A 110 6.16 -7.88 -7.44
C GLN A 110 6.61 -7.21 -8.74
N HIS A 111 6.83 -5.89 -8.69
CA HIS A 111 7.55 -5.19 -9.74
C HIS A 111 8.94 -5.81 -9.96
N ALA A 112 9.47 -5.68 -11.18
CA ALA A 112 10.84 -6.12 -11.49
C ALA A 112 11.91 -5.45 -10.60
N ARG A 113 11.61 -4.28 -10.02
CA ARG A 113 12.48 -3.53 -9.11
C ARG A 113 12.40 -4.05 -7.66
N PRO A 114 13.52 -4.05 -6.92
CA PRO A 114 13.49 -4.36 -5.51
C PRO A 114 12.80 -3.24 -4.71
N TYR A 115 12.00 -3.62 -3.71
CA TYR A 115 11.42 -2.66 -2.76
C TYR A 115 12.32 -2.47 -1.55
N ARG A 116 12.44 -1.24 -1.08
CA ARG A 116 13.11 -0.97 0.20
C ARG A 116 12.17 -1.32 1.34
N ALA A 117 12.68 -2.02 2.35
CA ALA A 117 11.94 -2.38 3.55
C ALA A 117 11.33 -1.15 4.24
N VAL A 118 12.06 -0.03 4.26
CA VAL A 118 11.60 1.24 4.82
C VAL A 118 10.31 1.72 4.13
N ASP A 119 10.24 1.65 2.80
CA ASP A 119 9.10 2.15 2.04
C ASP A 119 7.87 1.27 2.24
N VAL A 120 8.07 -0.05 2.32
CA VAL A 120 7.03 -1.02 2.69
C VAL A 120 6.48 -0.72 4.08
N LEU A 121 7.35 -0.52 5.07
CA LEU A 121 6.94 -0.27 6.44
C LEU A 121 6.25 1.08 6.61
N ARG A 122 6.64 2.09 5.82
CA ARG A 122 5.95 3.39 5.74
C ARG A 122 4.55 3.22 5.19
N LEU A 123 4.41 2.48 4.08
CA LEU A 123 3.12 2.17 3.48
C LEU A 123 2.20 1.43 4.47
N GLU A 124 2.66 0.35 5.09
CA GLU A 124 1.87 -0.37 6.11
C GLU A 124 1.44 0.54 7.27
N SER A 125 2.33 1.43 7.71
CA SER A 125 2.02 2.36 8.80
C SER A 125 1.00 3.43 8.42
N LEU A 126 0.99 3.87 7.15
CA LEU A 126 -0.02 4.76 6.60
C LEU A 126 -1.37 4.05 6.53
N LEU A 127 -1.42 2.88 5.88
CA LEU A 127 -2.64 2.09 5.73
C LEU A 127 -3.29 1.81 7.08
N ARG A 128 -2.51 1.31 8.04
CA ARG A 128 -3.01 1.03 9.40
C ARG A 128 -3.59 2.27 10.08
N GLN A 129 -2.91 3.42 10.00
CA GLN A 129 -3.44 4.65 10.61
C GLN A 129 -4.74 5.11 9.97
N LEU A 130 -4.86 5.04 8.64
CA LEU A 130 -6.11 5.40 7.97
C LEU A 130 -7.27 4.49 8.32
N ILE A 131 -7.02 3.18 8.47
CA ILE A 131 -8.04 2.25 8.96
C ILE A 131 -8.39 2.57 10.42
N ASP A 132 -7.38 2.73 11.29
CA ASP A 132 -7.57 3.00 12.72
C ASP A 132 -8.33 4.34 12.97
N GLU A 133 -8.11 5.35 12.12
CA GLU A 133 -8.80 6.65 12.15
C GLU A 133 -10.18 6.63 11.46
N GLY A 134 -10.58 5.51 10.84
CA GLY A 134 -11.86 5.40 10.14
C GLY A 134 -11.91 6.22 8.84
N ARG A 135 -10.76 6.50 8.23
CA ARG A 135 -10.61 7.26 6.97
C ARG A 135 -10.08 6.42 5.78
N PRO A 136 -10.48 5.14 5.59
CA PRO A 136 -9.97 4.32 4.49
C PRO A 136 -10.30 4.88 3.10
N HIS A 137 -11.42 5.60 2.97
CA HIS A 137 -11.89 6.17 1.71
C HIS A 137 -10.88 7.15 1.06
N LEU A 138 -10.00 7.77 1.85
CA LEU A 138 -8.95 8.66 1.32
C LEU A 138 -7.91 7.93 0.48
N LEU A 139 -7.77 6.61 0.66
CA LEU A 139 -6.92 5.80 -0.21
C LEU A 139 -7.46 5.74 -1.63
N GLY A 140 -8.76 5.96 -1.83
CA GLY A 140 -9.37 6.07 -3.15
C GLY A 140 -9.27 7.45 -3.80
N ASP A 141 -8.74 8.46 -3.10
CA ASP A 141 -8.46 9.78 -3.67
C ASP A 141 -7.01 9.80 -4.18
N PRO A 142 -6.79 9.80 -5.50
CA PRO A 142 -5.45 9.69 -6.06
C PRO A 142 -4.56 10.91 -5.78
N ASP A 143 -5.16 12.09 -5.67
CA ASP A 143 -4.43 13.31 -5.37
C ASP A 143 -4.01 13.33 -3.89
N TRP A 144 -4.91 12.91 -2.99
CA TRP A 144 -4.59 12.78 -1.58
C TRP A 144 -3.47 11.76 -1.35
N VAL A 145 -3.57 10.58 -1.96
CA VAL A 145 -2.52 9.53 -1.84
C VAL A 145 -1.20 10.02 -2.40
N GLY A 146 -1.22 10.76 -3.52
CA GLY A 146 0.01 11.35 -4.09
C GLY A 146 0.71 12.31 -3.14
N ARG A 147 -0.05 13.19 -2.47
CA ARG A 147 0.51 14.08 -1.45
C ARG A 147 1.08 13.30 -0.26
N ALA A 148 0.36 12.29 0.21
CA ALA A 148 0.83 11.44 1.32
C ALA A 148 2.13 10.69 0.95
N VAL A 149 2.20 10.12 -0.26
CA VAL A 149 3.39 9.41 -0.76
C VAL A 149 4.58 10.37 -0.93
N ALA A 150 4.37 11.59 -1.42
CA ALA A 150 5.41 12.61 -1.50
C ALA A 150 5.98 12.95 -0.11
N GLY A 151 5.11 13.09 0.90
CA GLY A 151 5.54 13.31 2.29
C GLY A 151 6.34 12.13 2.86
N LEU A 152 5.94 10.89 2.56
CA LEU A 152 6.59 9.68 3.04
C LEU A 152 7.95 9.42 2.38
N THR A 153 8.10 9.72 1.10
CA THR A 153 9.36 9.55 0.36
C THR A 153 10.39 10.63 0.70
N GLY A 154 9.95 11.85 1.00
CA GLY A 154 10.81 12.97 1.43
C GLY A 154 11.33 12.91 2.87
N GLY A 155 10.77 12.03 3.71
CA GLY A 155 11.12 11.93 5.13
C GLY A 155 12.56 11.46 5.38
N ARG A 156 13.41 12.34 5.94
CA ARG A 156 14.75 12.03 6.47
C ARG A 156 14.63 11.22 7.77
N ASN A 157 14.48 9.89 7.73
CA ASN A 157 14.60 9.10 8.97
C ASN A 157 15.36 7.80 8.74
N SER A 158 16.54 7.72 9.37
CA SER A 158 17.45 6.56 9.44
C SER A 158 17.01 5.50 10.46
N ARG A 159 15.94 5.75 11.23
CA ARG A 159 15.48 4.88 12.32
C ARG A 159 14.15 4.21 11.99
N LEU A 160 14.20 2.89 11.83
CA LEU A 160 13.08 1.98 11.56
C LEU A 160 12.31 1.59 12.84
N THR A 161 11.97 2.55 13.71
CA THR A 161 11.13 2.25 14.89
C THR A 161 9.65 2.45 14.58
N GLN A 162 8.78 1.66 15.22
CA GLN A 162 7.33 1.76 15.01
C GLN A 162 6.79 3.16 15.36
N ARG A 163 7.34 3.81 16.39
CA ARG A 163 6.99 5.20 16.75
C ARG A 163 7.39 6.20 15.66
N ALA A 164 8.59 6.06 15.09
CA ALA A 164 9.04 6.94 14.00
C ALA A 164 8.20 6.76 12.73
N LEU A 165 7.85 5.51 12.40
CA LEU A 165 6.96 5.20 11.27
C LEU A 165 5.57 5.80 11.47
N ARG A 166 4.99 5.66 12.67
CA ARG A 166 3.70 6.27 13.00
C ARG A 166 3.75 7.78 12.81
N ARG A 167 4.70 8.45 13.45
CA ARG A 167 4.90 9.89 13.34
C ARG A 167 5.06 10.35 11.89
N THR A 168 5.89 9.67 11.10
CA THR A 168 6.12 10.03 9.69
C THR A 168 4.83 9.92 8.87
N ALA A 169 4.01 8.90 9.14
CA ALA A 169 2.71 8.76 8.47
C ALA A 169 1.69 9.80 8.97
N THR A 170 1.66 10.14 10.26
CA THR A 170 0.84 11.25 10.77
C THR A 170 1.21 12.58 10.11
N GLU A 171 2.50 12.87 10.00
CA GLU A 171 3.01 14.08 9.33
C GLU A 171 2.63 14.09 7.84
N ALA A 172 2.71 12.94 7.16
CA ALA A 172 2.30 12.81 5.76
C ALA A 172 0.79 12.98 5.56
N MET A 173 -0.04 12.43 6.45
CA MET A 173 -1.51 12.63 6.42
C MET A 173 -1.86 14.09 6.66
N ALA A 174 -1.24 14.75 7.65
CA ALA A 174 -1.47 16.17 7.92
C ALA A 174 -1.05 17.07 6.75
N ALA A 175 0.06 16.75 6.09
CA ALA A 175 0.50 17.45 4.88
C ALA A 175 -0.47 17.22 3.70
N ALA A 176 -0.98 15.99 3.53
CA ALA A 176 -1.95 15.66 2.50
C ALA A 176 -3.30 16.37 2.72
N ASP A 177 -3.74 16.49 3.97
CA ASP A 177 -4.96 17.19 4.38
C ASP A 177 -4.81 18.71 4.18
N SER A 178 -3.65 19.29 4.49
CA SER A 178 -3.38 20.74 4.34
C SER A 178 -3.20 21.18 2.89
N GLY A 179 -3.06 20.23 1.95
CA GLY A 179 -2.96 20.48 0.52
C GLY A 179 -4.30 20.47 -0.22
N ALA A 180 -5.44 20.43 0.49
CA ALA A 180 -6.76 20.61 -0.11
C ALA A 180 -6.94 22.09 -0.52
N PRO A 181 -7.41 22.39 -1.75
CA PRO A 181 -7.68 23.75 -2.21
C PRO A 181 -8.82 24.43 -1.45
#